data_AF-A0A0J8SV17-F1
#
_entry.id   AF-A0A0J8SV17-F1
#
_cell.length_a   1.000
_cell.length_b   1.000
_cell.length_c   1.000
_cell.angle_alpha   90.00
_cell.angle_beta   90.00
_cell.angle_gamma   90.00
#
_symmetry.space_group_name_H-M   'P 1'
#
loop_
_entity.id
_entity.type
_entity.pdbx_description
1 polymer ?
#
loop_
_entity_poly.entity_id
_entity_poly.type
_entity_poly.pdbx_seq_one_letter_code
_entity_poly.pdbx_strand_id
1 'polypeptide(L)'
;MFKSLWISIIFVIGLGLGTSAMAVEEHQHYSMHDLDKNLKKFKAAEDSKEAQAALQIMQQTVESYQKHLPSKLQKLKAEDAHVVAYQGLLKDLLIEIKKAEQLLAAKQLQEAQNLSVKMDEIKKQGHQAFK
;
A
#
# COMPACT_ATOMS: atom_id res chain seq x y z
N MET A 1 -59.12 -34.57 17.99
CA MET A 1 -58.09 -33.82 18.76
C MET A 1 -56.72 -34.39 18.41
N PHE A 2 -56.05 -33.81 17.42
CA PHE A 2 -54.71 -34.25 16.99
C PHE A 2 -53.68 -33.21 17.48
N LYS A 3 -52.85 -33.60 18.45
CA LYS A 3 -51.69 -32.80 18.90
C LYS A 3 -50.51 -33.17 18.01
N SER A 4 -50.11 -32.25 17.14
CA SER A 4 -48.93 -32.41 16.28
C SER A 4 -47.71 -31.77 16.95
N LEU A 5 -46.64 -32.55 17.06
CA LEU A 5 -45.29 -32.21 17.51
C LEU A 5 -44.51 -31.63 16.33
N TRP A 6 -43.98 -30.40 16.41
CA TRP A 6 -42.92 -29.92 15.50
C TRP A 6 -41.97 -28.96 16.24
N ILE A 7 -40.76 -29.41 16.60
CA ILE A 7 -39.46 -29.31 15.91
C ILE A 7 -38.69 -28.01 16.20
N SER A 8 -37.56 -28.18 16.90
CA SER A 8 -36.51 -27.20 17.15
C SER A 8 -35.80 -26.80 15.85
N ILE A 9 -35.70 -25.50 15.60
CA ILE A 9 -34.84 -24.95 14.54
C ILE A 9 -33.47 -24.67 15.13
N ILE A 10 -32.49 -25.50 14.75
CA ILE A 10 -31.06 -25.24 14.93
C ILE A 10 -30.65 -24.32 13.77
N PHE A 11 -30.13 -23.14 14.10
CA PHE A 11 -29.58 -22.20 13.13
C PHE A 11 -28.11 -22.58 12.83
N VAL A 12 -27.88 -23.26 11.71
CA VAL A 12 -26.54 -23.46 11.12
C VAL A 12 -26.50 -22.73 9.79
N ILE A 13 -25.83 -21.57 9.73
CA ILE A 13 -25.22 -20.97 8.54
C ILE A 13 -24.10 -20.07 9.07
N GLY A 14 -22.84 -20.10 8.63
CA GLY A 14 -22.20 -20.86 7.57
C GLY A 14 -20.69 -20.57 7.63
N LEU A 15 -19.92 -21.55 7.15
CA LEU A 15 -18.48 -21.48 6.92
C LEU A 15 -18.11 -20.31 6.00
N GLY A 16 -17.16 -19.50 6.45
CA GLY A 16 -16.33 -18.65 5.61
C GLY A 16 -14.87 -18.94 5.89
N LEU A 17 -14.33 -19.97 5.24
CA LEU A 17 -12.90 -20.22 5.16
C LEU A 17 -12.27 -19.05 4.41
N GLY A 18 -11.74 -18.08 5.15
CA GLY A 18 -10.82 -17.07 4.62
C GLY A 18 -9.46 -17.72 4.41
N THR A 19 -9.23 -18.17 3.19
CA THR A 19 -8.01 -18.78 2.67
C THR A 19 -6.76 -17.97 3.01
N SER A 20 -5.77 -18.66 3.59
CA SER A 20 -4.33 -18.42 3.52
C SER A 20 -3.89 -17.01 3.11
N ALA A 21 -3.43 -16.23 4.10
CA ALA A 21 -2.38 -15.26 3.87
C ALA A 21 -1.16 -16.02 3.33
N MET A 22 -1.04 -16.08 2.00
CA MET A 22 0.23 -16.39 1.36
C MET A 22 1.15 -15.22 1.70
N ALA A 23 1.89 -15.37 2.79
CA ALA A 23 3.11 -14.60 3.01
C ALA A 23 4.09 -15.04 1.93
N VAL A 24 3.94 -14.46 0.73
CA VAL A 24 4.97 -14.49 -0.28
C VAL A 24 6.04 -13.52 0.21
N GLU A 25 6.90 -13.98 1.13
CA GLU A 25 8.23 -13.41 1.25
C GLU A 25 9.04 -13.87 0.04
N GLU A 26 8.66 -13.35 -1.13
CA GLU A 26 9.62 -13.20 -2.21
C GLU A 26 10.54 -12.08 -1.74
N HIS A 27 11.85 -12.36 -1.65
CA HIS A 27 12.88 -11.35 -1.43
C HIS A 27 12.97 -10.42 -2.65
N GLN A 28 11.87 -9.77 -2.99
CA GLN A 28 11.77 -8.83 -4.06
C GLN A 28 12.47 -7.57 -3.58
N HIS A 29 13.66 -7.33 -4.13
CA HIS A 29 14.37 -6.08 -3.96
C HIS A 29 13.57 -4.98 -4.63
N TYR A 30 12.68 -4.34 -3.88
CA TYR A 30 11.97 -3.16 -4.35
C TYR A 30 12.94 -1.99 -4.46
N SER A 31 12.98 -1.39 -5.65
CA SER A 31 13.84 -0.25 -5.96
C SER A 31 13.03 1.04 -6.10
N MET A 32 13.70 2.19 -5.99
CA MET A 32 13.12 3.49 -6.35
C MET A 32 12.65 3.54 -7.82
N HIS A 33 13.21 2.69 -8.68
CA HIS A 33 12.71 2.51 -10.04
C HIS A 33 11.34 1.82 -10.06
N ASP A 34 11.12 0.82 -9.21
CA ASP A 34 9.82 0.17 -9.08
C ASP A 34 8.75 1.12 -8.54
N LEU A 35 9.13 2.00 -7.60
CA LEU A 35 8.25 3.06 -7.12
C LEU A 35 7.81 4.01 -8.26
N ASP A 36 8.77 4.49 -9.08
CA ASP A 36 8.47 5.37 -10.22
C ASP A 36 7.60 4.67 -11.28
N LYS A 37 7.95 3.43 -11.62
CA LYS A 37 7.24 2.61 -12.59
C LYS A 37 5.80 2.37 -12.16
N ASN A 38 5.57 2.00 -10.90
CA ASN A 38 4.22 1.71 -10.41
C ASN A 38 3.40 2.98 -10.17
N LEU A 39 4.02 4.10 -9.82
CA LEU A 39 3.30 5.39 -9.81
C LEU A 39 2.81 5.76 -11.21
N LYS A 40 3.61 5.53 -12.26
CA LYS A 40 3.15 5.73 -13.66
C LYS A 40 2.01 4.79 -14.03
N LYS A 41 2.08 3.52 -13.62
CA LYS A 41 0.99 2.55 -13.84
C LYS A 41 -0.29 2.97 -13.12
N PHE A 42 -0.19 3.38 -11.86
CA PHE A 42 -1.33 3.87 -11.09
C PHE A 42 -2.03 5.05 -11.78
N LYS A 43 -1.24 6.02 -12.28
CA LYS A 43 -1.74 7.19 -13.02
C LYS A 43 -2.44 6.84 -14.33
N ALA A 44 -2.02 5.76 -14.99
CA ALA A 44 -2.52 5.33 -16.29
C ALA A 44 -3.54 4.18 -16.20
N ALA A 45 -3.82 3.68 -15.00
CA ALA A 45 -4.70 2.54 -14.79
C ALA A 45 -6.11 2.83 -15.32
N GLU A 46 -6.65 1.88 -16.08
CA GLU A 46 -7.99 2.00 -16.68
C GLU A 46 -9.08 1.56 -15.71
N ASP A 47 -8.72 0.75 -14.71
CA ASP A 47 -9.64 0.23 -13.71
C ASP A 47 -9.04 0.19 -12.29
N SER A 48 -9.92 -0.04 -11.31
CA SER A 48 -9.52 -0.09 -9.89
C SER A 48 -8.62 -1.28 -9.56
N LYS A 49 -8.63 -2.36 -10.34
CA LYS A 49 -7.80 -3.54 -10.09
C LYS A 49 -6.36 -3.26 -10.48
N GLU A 50 -6.13 -2.67 -11.65
CA GLU A 50 -4.82 -2.23 -12.09
C GLU A 50 -4.24 -1.16 -11.15
N ALA A 51 -5.08 -0.19 -10.77
CA ALA A 51 -4.70 0.85 -9.82
C ALA A 51 -4.30 0.25 -8.46
N GLN A 52 -5.09 -0.69 -7.94
CA GLN A 52 -4.80 -1.34 -6.65
C GLN A 52 -3.50 -2.15 -6.71
N ALA A 53 -3.27 -2.91 -7.78
CA ALA A 53 -2.02 -3.67 -7.93
C ALA A 53 -0.79 -2.75 -7.96
N ALA A 54 -0.89 -1.60 -8.63
CA ALA A 54 0.17 -0.61 -8.64
C ALA A 54 0.42 0.00 -7.24
N LEU A 55 -0.65 0.38 -6.52
CA LEU A 55 -0.55 0.92 -5.17
C LEU A 55 0.07 -0.08 -4.17
N GLN A 56 -0.27 -1.37 -4.27
CA GLN A 56 0.31 -2.41 -3.42
C GLN A 56 1.83 -2.50 -3.59
N ILE A 57 2.32 -2.51 -4.83
CA ILE A 57 3.77 -2.54 -5.08
C ILE A 57 4.44 -1.26 -4.57
N MET A 58 3.80 -0.10 -4.75
CA MET A 58 4.31 1.16 -4.20
C MET A 58 4.39 1.10 -2.67
N GLN A 59 3.36 0.60 -1.99
CA GLN A 59 3.34 0.43 -0.53
C GLN A 59 4.49 -0.46 -0.07
N GLN A 60 4.61 -1.66 -0.66
CA GLN A 60 5.67 -2.62 -0.31
C GLN A 60 7.06 -2.01 -0.52
N THR A 61 7.23 -1.22 -1.60
CA THR A 61 8.47 -0.49 -1.86
C THR A 61 8.77 0.50 -0.74
N VAL A 62 7.82 1.36 -0.38
CA VAL A 62 8.00 2.36 0.68
C VAL A 62 8.31 1.71 2.03
N GLU A 63 7.58 0.66 2.39
CA GLU A 63 7.80 -0.10 3.63
C GLU A 63 9.18 -0.76 3.66
N SER A 64 9.67 -1.27 2.53
CA SER A 64 11.03 -1.78 2.40
C SER A 64 12.07 -0.70 2.66
N TYR A 65 11.91 0.49 2.09
CA TYR A 65 12.83 1.62 2.30
C TYR A 65 12.76 2.22 3.71
N GLN A 66 11.63 2.07 4.43
CA GLN A 66 11.55 2.43 5.84
C GLN A 66 12.36 1.47 6.71
N LYS A 67 12.40 0.18 6.37
CA LYS A 67 13.19 -0.84 7.07
C LYS A 67 14.67 -0.80 6.69
N HIS A 68 14.96 -0.47 5.42
CA HIS A 68 16.30 -0.51 4.84
C HIS A 68 16.65 0.86 4.26
N LEU A 69 17.33 1.68 5.07
CA LEU A 69 17.83 2.97 4.61
C LEU A 69 18.77 2.79 3.40
N PRO A 70 18.85 3.76 2.49
CA PRO A 70 19.86 3.76 1.44
C PRO A 70 21.28 3.84 2.04
N SER A 71 22.27 3.28 1.34
CA SER A 71 23.65 3.09 1.85
C SER A 71 24.31 4.38 2.39
N LYS A 72 23.99 5.55 1.81
CA LYS A 72 24.46 6.86 2.29
C LYS A 72 23.92 7.21 3.67
N LEU A 73 22.68 6.80 3.98
CA LEU A 73 21.99 7.08 5.24
C LEU A 73 22.23 5.98 6.28
N GLN A 74 22.53 4.73 5.87
CA GLN A 74 22.84 3.63 6.80
C GLN A 74 24.05 3.90 7.71
N LYS A 75 24.96 4.77 7.29
CA LYS A 75 26.16 5.15 8.06
C LYS A 75 25.90 6.24 9.09
N LEU A 76 24.73 6.87 9.01
CA LEU A 76 24.32 7.95 9.91
C LEU A 76 23.56 7.37 11.10
N LYS A 77 23.50 8.13 12.19
CA LYS A 77 22.67 7.77 13.34
C LYS A 77 21.19 7.97 13.01
N ALA A 78 20.32 7.24 13.70
CA ALA A 78 18.88 7.34 13.48
C ALA A 78 18.34 8.75 13.74
N GLU A 79 18.95 9.49 14.67
CA GLU A 79 18.57 10.87 15.01
C GLU A 79 19.12 11.92 14.04
N ASP A 80 19.98 11.52 13.09
CA ASP A 80 20.54 12.44 12.11
C ASP A 80 19.42 13.09 11.30
N ALA A 81 19.50 14.41 11.12
CA ALA A 81 18.47 15.18 10.45
C ALA A 81 18.15 14.66 9.04
N HIS A 82 19.13 14.11 8.33
CA HIS A 82 18.91 13.52 7.00
C HIS A 82 18.15 12.20 7.07
N VAL A 83 18.43 11.36 8.08
CA VAL A 83 17.71 10.09 8.29
C VAL A 83 16.27 10.39 8.67
N VAL A 84 16.05 11.31 9.61
CA VAL A 84 14.71 11.75 10.04
C VAL A 84 13.93 12.35 8.88
N ALA A 85 14.55 13.24 8.08
CA ALA A 85 13.90 13.84 6.93
C ALA A 85 13.53 12.80 5.86
N TYR A 86 14.42 11.85 5.56
CA TYR A 86 14.15 10.77 4.62
C TYR A 86 12.99 9.89 5.08
N GLN A 87 13.01 9.45 6.33
CA GLN A 87 11.90 8.67 6.90
C GLN A 87 10.58 9.45 6.93
N GLY A 88 10.64 10.77 7.17
CA GLY A 88 9.50 11.67 7.06
C GLY A 88 8.86 11.65 5.67
N LEU A 89 9.66 11.81 4.61
CA LEU A 89 9.15 11.73 3.23
C LEU A 89 8.54 10.36 2.91
N LEU A 90 9.15 9.26 3.35
CA LEU A 90 8.58 7.93 3.15
C LEU A 90 7.24 7.77 3.89
N LYS A 91 7.14 8.30 5.11
CA LYS A 91 5.90 8.29 5.88
C LYS A 91 4.79 9.07 5.17
N ASP A 92 5.10 10.26 4.66
CA ASP A 92 4.13 11.08 3.93
C ASP A 92 3.67 10.39 2.64
N LEU A 93 4.60 9.76 1.92
CA LEU A 93 4.27 8.98 0.73
C LEU A 93 3.34 7.79 1.07
N LEU A 94 3.62 7.07 2.15
CA LEU A 94 2.78 5.96 2.60
C LEU A 94 1.36 6.44 2.98
N ILE A 95 1.24 7.62 3.59
CA ILE A 95 -0.06 8.24 3.91
C ILE A 95 -0.86 8.48 2.63
N GLU A 96 -0.26 9.08 1.60
CA GLU A 96 -0.95 9.33 0.33
C GLU A 96 -1.33 8.03 -0.39
N ILE A 97 -0.48 6.99 -0.32
CA ILE A 97 -0.80 5.67 -0.88
C ILE A 97 -2.05 5.10 -0.20
N LYS A 98 -2.10 5.10 1.14
CA LYS A 98 -3.25 4.59 1.90
C LYS A 98 -4.53 5.38 1.63
N LYS A 99 -4.44 6.69 1.46
CA LYS A 99 -5.59 7.51 1.04
C LYS A 99 -6.09 7.11 -0.35
N ALA A 100 -5.19 6.86 -1.30
CA ALA A 100 -5.56 6.39 -2.62
C ALA A 100 -6.23 5.01 -2.59
N GLU A 101 -5.74 4.07 -1.76
CA GLU A 101 -6.38 2.76 -1.56
C GLU A 101 -7.79 2.89 -0.99
N GLN A 102 -7.99 3.79 -0.02
CA GLN A 102 -9.33 4.07 0.53
C GLN A 102 -10.29 4.62 -0.53
N LEU A 103 -9.81 5.50 -1.39
CA LEU A 103 -10.59 6.02 -2.52
C LEU A 103 -10.92 4.93 -3.54
N LEU A 104 -9.99 4.02 -3.85
CA LEU A 104 -10.27 2.86 -4.69
C LEU A 104 -11.33 1.93 -4.08
N ALA A 105 -11.25 1.67 -2.76
CA ALA A 105 -12.27 0.90 -2.05
C ALA A 105 -13.65 1.57 -2.09
N ALA A 106 -13.70 2.91 -2.17
CA ALA A 106 -14.90 3.70 -2.37
C ALA A 106 -15.32 3.82 -3.86
N LYS A 107 -14.64 3.13 -4.78
CA LYS A 107 -14.86 3.19 -6.25
C LYS A 107 -14.59 4.57 -6.87
N GLN A 108 -13.75 5.37 -6.23
CA GLN A 108 -13.36 6.72 -6.65
C GLN A 108 -11.99 6.70 -7.33
N LEU A 109 -11.91 6.07 -8.51
CA LEU A 109 -10.65 5.87 -9.24
C LEU A 109 -9.97 7.19 -9.61
N GLN A 110 -10.72 8.14 -10.15
CA GLN A 110 -10.17 9.41 -10.61
C GLN A 110 -9.65 10.25 -9.44
N GLU A 111 -10.37 10.28 -8.33
CA GLU A 111 -9.95 10.96 -7.10
C GLU A 111 -8.71 10.31 -6.50
N ALA A 112 -8.63 8.97 -6.51
CA ALA A 112 -7.43 8.27 -6.11
C ALA A 112 -6.23 8.69 -6.98
N GLN A 113 -6.41 8.71 -8.31
CA GLN A 113 -5.37 9.10 -9.25
C GLN A 113 -4.94 10.56 -9.09
N ASN A 114 -5.81 11.46 -8.64
CA ASN A 114 -5.43 12.85 -8.36
C ASN A 114 -4.38 12.96 -7.24
N LEU A 115 -4.34 12.01 -6.29
CA LEU A 115 -3.30 11.97 -5.25
C LEU A 115 -1.89 11.66 -5.82
N SER A 116 -1.81 11.12 -7.04
CA SER A 116 -0.53 10.84 -7.71
C SER A 116 0.34 12.09 -7.89
N VAL A 117 -0.27 13.27 -7.99
CA VAL A 117 0.46 14.55 -8.06
C VAL A 117 1.28 14.75 -6.79
N LYS A 118 0.66 14.53 -5.62
CA LYS A 118 1.34 14.66 -4.32
C LYS A 118 2.41 13.59 -4.15
N MET A 119 2.12 12.36 -4.57
CA MET A 119 3.10 11.27 -4.55
C MET A 119 4.33 11.59 -5.41
N ASP A 120 4.13 12.17 -6.60
CA ASP A 120 5.23 12.59 -7.50
C ASP A 120 6.07 13.71 -6.87
N GLU A 121 5.46 14.67 -6.17
CA GLU A 121 6.17 15.72 -5.44
C GLU A 121 7.08 15.15 -4.34
N ILE A 122 6.52 14.29 -3.48
CA ILE A 122 7.27 13.67 -2.36
C ILE A 122 8.44 12.84 -2.90
N LYS A 123 8.21 12.04 -3.94
CA LYS A 123 9.25 11.25 -4.61
C LYS A 123 10.36 12.15 -5.17
N LYS A 124 10.01 13.26 -5.82
CA LYS A 124 11.00 14.22 -6.35
C LYS A 124 11.84 14.84 -5.25
N GLN A 125 11.22 15.26 -4.15
CA GLN A 125 11.93 15.80 -2.98
C GLN A 125 12.92 14.77 -2.42
N GLY A 126 12.48 13.51 -2.25
CA GLY A 126 13.34 12.44 -1.75
C GLY A 126 14.52 12.14 -2.68
N HIS A 127 14.27 12.07 -4.00
CA HIS A 127 15.34 11.85 -4.98
C HIS A 127 16.34 13.00 -5.03
N GLN A 128 15.90 14.26 -4.93
CA GLN A 128 16.80 15.41 -4.91
C GLN A 128 17.64 15.45 -3.63
N ALA A 129 17.05 15.13 -2.48
CA ALA A 129 17.71 15.24 -1.19
C ALA A 129 18.67 14.08 -0.88
N PHE A 130 18.45 12.89 -1.44
CA PHE A 130 19.11 11.67 -0.95
C PHE A 130 19.75 10.78 -2.04
N LYS A 131 19.86 11.25 -3.28
CA LYS A 131 20.58 10.56 -4.38
C LYS A 131 22.10 10.55 -4.17
#